data_AF-A0A7S2VSV9-F1
#
_entry.id   AF-A0A7S2VSV9-F1
#
_cell.length_a   1.000
_cell.length_b   1.000
_cell.length_c   1.000
_cell.angle_alpha   90.00
_cell.angle_beta   90.00
_cell.angle_gamma   90.00
#
_symmetry.space_group_name_H-M   'P 1'
#
loop_
_entity.id
_entity.type
_entity.pdbx_description
1 polymer ?
#
loop_
_entity_poly.entity_id
_entity_poly.type
_entity_poly.pdbx_seq_one_letter_code
_entity_poly.pdbx_strand_id
1 'polypeptide(L)'
;VASKDETTVRTDEHCENAVTYQAAWLAKVSGDDPVEAQRIRCFCTQQVQAVGTMFMAPPYDTAEKALCQEYSHNELMKFVYMTVAVVVVLIVNQVVLLLFVGLQRWIRFEQATRLARHEMQLLFWTQLVNTGICNLLVSINLHNWPGRFGLAWTMLGRGPYDDVSPAWFVVVGTSLTGCIVCQAGSALALPVAAAKVIGPLKLRFMAHGVRSQTALNDLYMFPEWNMALRLAQTMNVVFCALLY
;
A
#
# COMPACT_ATOMS: atom_id res chain seq x y z
N VAL A 1 3.70 40.35 -36.45
CA VAL A 1 3.10 39.07 -36.02
C VAL A 1 2.94 39.14 -34.52
N ALA A 2 1.70 39.30 -34.05
CA ALA A 2 1.39 39.59 -32.65
C ALA A 2 1.71 38.39 -31.76
N SER A 3 2.52 38.64 -30.73
CA SER A 3 2.75 37.74 -29.60
C SER A 3 1.43 37.54 -28.87
N LYS A 4 0.84 36.34 -28.96
CA LYS A 4 -0.19 35.87 -28.03
C LYS A 4 0.52 35.65 -26.70
N ASP A 5 0.43 36.64 -25.82
CA ASP A 5 0.78 36.49 -24.42
C ASP A 5 -0.37 35.68 -23.78
N GLU A 6 -0.25 34.35 -23.88
CA GLU A 6 -1.15 33.39 -23.26
C GLU A 6 -0.88 33.46 -21.76
N THR A 7 -1.61 34.37 -21.11
CA THR A 7 -1.63 34.55 -19.66
C THR A 7 -2.09 33.23 -19.05
N THR A 8 -1.12 32.40 -18.68
CA THR A 8 -1.36 31.12 -18.04
C THR A 8 -1.94 31.44 -16.67
N VAL A 9 -3.27 31.36 -16.56
CA VAL A 9 -3.99 31.55 -15.31
C VAL A 9 -3.45 30.50 -14.35
N ARG A 10 -2.68 30.95 -13.36
CA ARG A 10 -2.08 30.08 -12.36
C ARG A 10 -3.21 29.48 -11.52
N THR A 11 -3.49 28.20 -11.73
CA THR A 11 -4.49 27.47 -10.97
C THR A 11 -4.06 27.33 -9.52
N ASP A 12 -4.99 27.56 -8.59
CA ASP A 12 -4.77 27.32 -7.17
C ASP A 12 -4.70 25.82 -6.90
N GLU A 13 -3.48 25.27 -6.89
CA GLU A 13 -3.25 23.85 -6.64
C GLU A 13 -3.47 23.47 -5.17
N HIS A 14 -3.34 24.44 -4.26
CA HIS A 14 -3.37 24.24 -2.81
C HIS A 14 -4.74 24.58 -2.20
N CYS A 15 -5.66 25.08 -3.02
CA CYS A 15 -7.01 25.43 -2.63
C CYS A 15 -7.06 26.42 -1.46
N GLU A 16 -6.13 27.39 -1.45
CA GLU A 16 -6.02 28.41 -0.41
C GLU A 16 -7.19 29.41 -0.49
N ASN A 17 -7.70 29.65 -1.69
CA ASN A 17 -8.81 30.57 -1.91
C ASN A 17 -10.15 29.87 -1.74
N ALA A 18 -11.02 30.43 -0.89
CA ALA A 18 -12.36 29.90 -0.66
C ALA A 18 -13.18 29.90 -1.97
N VAL A 19 -13.67 28.72 -2.37
CA VAL A 19 -14.50 28.57 -3.56
C VAL A 19 -15.97 28.57 -3.13
N THR A 20 -16.81 29.38 -3.77
CA THR A 20 -18.24 29.39 -3.49
C THR A 20 -18.95 28.27 -4.25
N TYR A 21 -20.08 27.79 -3.71
CA TYR A 21 -20.90 26.77 -4.36
C TYR A 21 -21.31 27.19 -5.79
N GLN A 22 -21.68 28.45 -6.00
CA GLN A 22 -22.07 28.96 -7.32
C GLN A 22 -20.92 28.88 -8.33
N ALA A 23 -19.69 29.19 -7.92
CA ALA A 23 -18.52 29.07 -8.77
C ALA A 23 -18.23 27.61 -9.14
N ALA A 24 -18.32 26.69 -8.17
CA ALA A 24 -18.12 25.26 -8.41
C ALA A 24 -19.25 24.63 -9.25
N TRP A 25 -20.48 25.11 -9.12
CA TRP A 25 -21.60 24.67 -9.94
C TRP A 25 -21.47 25.14 -11.39
N LEU A 26 -21.08 26.41 -11.60
CA LEU A 26 -20.79 26.93 -12.94
C LEU A 26 -19.65 26.15 -13.61
N ALA A 27 -18.59 25.85 -12.85
CA ALA A 27 -17.47 25.03 -13.29
C ALA A 27 -17.91 23.66 -13.82
N LYS A 28 -18.88 23.01 -13.14
CA LYS A 28 -19.42 21.71 -13.57
C LYS A 28 -20.25 21.81 -14.85
N VAL A 29 -20.96 22.92 -15.04
CA VAL A 29 -21.81 23.14 -16.22
C VAL A 29 -20.99 23.57 -17.44
N SER A 30 -19.85 24.26 -17.24
CA SER A 30 -18.98 24.71 -18.33
C SER A 30 -18.22 23.60 -19.06
N GLY A 31 -18.15 22.39 -18.50
CA GLY A 31 -17.55 21.22 -19.15
C GLY A 31 -16.12 20.90 -18.69
N ASP A 32 -15.45 20.00 -19.43
CA ASP A 32 -14.19 19.32 -19.06
C ASP A 32 -12.92 20.21 -19.15
N ASP A 33 -13.02 21.50 -18.84
CA ASP A 33 -11.83 22.34 -18.75
C ASP A 33 -11.01 21.97 -17.50
N PRO A 34 -9.68 21.75 -17.62
CA PRO A 34 -8.85 21.30 -16.50
C PRO A 34 -8.81 22.31 -15.35
N VAL A 35 -8.96 23.61 -15.66
CA VAL A 35 -9.05 24.70 -14.68
C VAL A 35 -10.34 24.60 -13.85
N GLU A 36 -11.45 24.26 -14.50
CA GLU A 36 -12.76 24.14 -13.84
C GLU A 36 -12.86 22.85 -13.03
N ALA A 37 -12.26 21.75 -13.50
CA ALA A 37 -12.09 20.52 -12.71
C ALA A 37 -11.30 20.78 -11.41
N GLN A 38 -10.26 21.62 -11.46
CA GLN A 38 -9.48 22.00 -10.29
C GLN A 38 -10.31 22.86 -9.31
N ARG A 39 -11.18 23.77 -9.78
CA ARG A 39 -12.10 24.52 -8.90
C ARG A 39 -13.05 23.60 -8.14
N ILE A 40 -13.64 22.62 -8.83
CA ILE A 40 -14.55 21.64 -8.21
C ILE A 40 -13.79 20.85 -7.14
N ARG A 41 -12.57 20.39 -7.46
CA ARG A 41 -11.70 19.69 -6.50
C ARG A 41 -11.41 20.55 -5.27
N CYS A 42 -11.10 21.82 -5.44
CA CYS A 42 -10.85 22.73 -4.31
C CYS A 42 -12.08 22.97 -3.45
N PHE A 43 -13.24 23.19 -4.08
CA PHE A 43 -14.50 23.31 -3.34
C PHE A 43 -14.78 22.06 -2.51
N CYS A 44 -14.70 20.86 -3.10
CA CYS A 44 -14.98 19.62 -2.40
C CYS A 44 -13.96 19.33 -1.28
N THR A 45 -12.68 19.68 -1.49
CA THR A 45 -11.65 19.55 -0.45
C THR A 45 -11.94 20.46 0.74
N GLN A 46 -12.32 21.71 0.48
CA GLN A 46 -12.69 22.68 1.54
C GLN A 46 -13.92 22.23 2.32
N GLN A 47 -14.94 21.68 1.63
CA GLN A 47 -16.14 21.15 2.31
C GLN A 47 -15.82 19.96 3.22
N VAL A 48 -14.92 19.07 2.79
CA VAL A 48 -14.47 17.95 3.62
C VAL A 48 -13.66 18.42 4.83
N GLN A 49 -12.87 19.49 4.69
CA GLN A 49 -12.16 20.09 5.82
C GLN A 49 -13.11 20.80 6.80
N ALA A 50 -14.19 21.42 6.31
CA ALA A 50 -15.16 22.13 7.14
C ALA A 50 -16.16 21.21 7.85
N VAL A 51 -16.70 20.22 7.15
CA VAL A 51 -17.78 19.33 7.63
C VAL A 51 -17.24 17.99 8.13
N GLY A 52 -16.06 17.58 7.67
CA GLY A 52 -15.42 16.31 7.98
C GLY A 52 -15.57 15.25 6.89
N THR A 53 -14.88 14.12 7.07
CA THR A 53 -14.81 13.01 6.10
C THR A 53 -16.14 12.32 5.82
N MET A 54 -17.14 12.48 6.71
CA MET A 54 -18.51 11.99 6.49
C MET A 54 -19.21 12.66 5.30
N PHE A 55 -18.72 13.81 4.84
CA PHE A 55 -19.23 14.48 3.64
C PHE A 55 -19.05 13.64 2.36
N MET A 56 -18.00 12.81 2.29
CA MET A 56 -17.72 11.95 1.13
C MET A 56 -18.61 10.70 1.07
N ALA A 57 -19.23 10.31 2.19
CA ALA A 57 -20.01 9.09 2.28
C ALA A 57 -21.46 9.29 1.82
N PRO A 58 -22.07 8.30 1.13
CA PRO A 58 -23.50 8.33 0.82
C PRO A 58 -24.33 8.35 2.12
N PRO A 59 -25.50 9.02 2.14
CA PRO A 59 -26.27 9.54 1.00
C PRO A 59 -25.93 10.99 0.56
N TYR A 60 -26.14 11.29 -0.73
CA TYR A 60 -25.84 12.58 -1.38
C TYR A 60 -27.06 13.54 -1.38
N ASP A 61 -27.68 13.74 -0.21
CA ASP A 61 -28.99 14.42 -0.13
C ASP A 61 -28.93 15.94 -0.30
N THR A 62 -27.77 16.55 -0.07
CA THR A 62 -27.56 17.99 -0.23
C THR A 62 -26.97 18.31 -1.61
N ALA A 63 -27.35 19.44 -2.21
CA ALA A 63 -26.85 19.88 -3.51
C ALA A 63 -25.31 19.96 -3.58
N GLU A 64 -24.66 20.36 -2.48
CA GLU A 64 -23.19 20.42 -2.35
C GLU A 64 -22.55 19.02 -2.43
N LYS A 65 -23.12 18.04 -1.72
CA LYS A 65 -22.69 16.64 -1.79
C LYS A 65 -22.90 16.02 -3.17
N ALA A 66 -24.04 16.30 -3.80
CA ALA A 66 -24.32 15.82 -5.16
C ALA A 66 -23.36 16.42 -6.20
N LEU A 67 -22.90 17.66 -5.99
CA LEU A 67 -21.86 18.28 -6.82
C LEU A 67 -20.54 17.50 -6.71
N CYS A 68 -20.14 17.15 -5.49
CA CYS A 68 -18.90 16.47 -5.14
C CYS A 68 -18.94 14.94 -5.26
N GLN A 69 -20.02 14.36 -5.80
CA GLN A 69 -20.19 12.90 -5.88
C GLN A 69 -19.05 12.22 -6.66
N GLU A 70 -18.74 12.74 -7.85
CA GLU A 70 -17.70 12.17 -8.71
C GLU A 70 -16.31 12.30 -8.10
N TYR A 71 -16.00 13.48 -7.53
CA TYR A 71 -14.77 13.71 -6.79
C TYR A 71 -14.63 12.71 -5.63
N SER A 72 -15.68 12.55 -4.82
CA SER A 72 -15.69 11.63 -3.67
C SER A 72 -15.49 10.18 -4.13
N HIS A 73 -16.12 9.78 -5.24
CA HIS A 73 -15.95 8.45 -5.81
C HIS A 73 -14.51 8.22 -6.30
N ASN A 74 -13.94 9.18 -7.03
CA ASN A 74 -12.58 9.07 -7.57
C ASN A 74 -11.53 9.06 -6.46
N GLU A 75 -11.67 9.88 -5.42
CA GLU A 75 -10.78 9.85 -4.26
C GLU A 75 -10.90 8.54 -3.48
N LEU A 76 -12.12 8.04 -3.26
CA LEU A 76 -12.33 6.74 -2.62
C LEU A 76 -11.68 5.61 -3.43
N MET A 77 -11.83 5.62 -4.76
CA MET A 77 -11.21 4.63 -5.64
C MET A 77 -9.68 4.68 -5.55
N LYS A 78 -9.07 5.86 -5.45
CA LYS A 78 -7.61 5.97 -5.21
C LYS A 78 -7.20 5.30 -3.91
N PHE A 79 -7.91 5.54 -2.82
CA PHE A 79 -7.64 4.87 -1.53
C PHE A 79 -7.81 3.36 -1.62
N VAL A 80 -8.85 2.89 -2.32
CA VAL A 80 -9.09 1.45 -2.55
C VAL A 80 -7.93 0.85 -3.34
N TYR A 81 -7.52 1.46 -4.46
CA TYR A 81 -6.40 0.96 -5.26
C TYR A 81 -5.09 0.94 -4.47
N MET A 82 -4.80 1.99 -3.70
CA MET A 82 -3.63 2.03 -2.83
C MET A 82 -3.66 0.90 -1.79
N THR A 83 -4.80 0.68 -1.14
CA THR A 83 -4.97 -0.39 -0.15
C THR A 83 -4.80 -1.77 -0.79
N VAL A 84 -5.41 -1.99 -1.97
CA VAL A 84 -5.26 -3.24 -2.73
C VAL A 84 -3.80 -3.48 -3.09
N ALA A 85 -3.08 -2.45 -3.56
CA ALA A 85 -1.66 -2.57 -3.88
C ALA A 85 -0.83 -3.02 -2.67
N VAL A 86 -1.06 -2.42 -1.50
CA VAL A 86 -0.41 -2.82 -0.24
C VAL A 86 -0.73 -4.29 0.10
N VAL A 87 -2.00 -4.70 -0.01
CA VAL A 87 -2.42 -6.08 0.26
C VAL A 87 -1.76 -7.08 -0.70
N VAL A 88 -1.63 -6.75 -1.99
CA VAL A 88 -0.93 -7.61 -2.95
C VAL A 88 0.54 -7.77 -2.55
N VAL A 89 1.22 -6.69 -2.17
CA VAL A 89 2.62 -6.77 -1.70
C VAL A 89 2.75 -7.67 -0.47
N LEU A 90 1.81 -7.60 0.48
CA LEU A 90 1.78 -8.50 1.64
C LEU A 90 1.59 -9.97 1.23
N ILE A 91 0.66 -10.25 0.31
CA ILE A 91 0.42 -11.62 -0.19
C ILE A 91 1.67 -12.15 -0.89
N VAL A 92 2.30 -11.37 -1.76
CA VAL A 92 3.53 -11.76 -2.45
C VAL A 92 4.64 -12.06 -1.44
N ASN A 93 4.85 -11.18 -0.44
CA ASN A 93 5.81 -11.40 0.63
C ASN A 93 5.52 -12.71 1.40
N GLN A 94 4.24 -13.02 1.64
CA GLN A 94 3.83 -14.25 2.32
C GLN A 94 4.02 -15.50 1.45
N VAL A 95 3.73 -15.44 0.15
CA VAL A 95 3.94 -16.54 -0.80
C VAL A 95 5.42 -16.86 -0.90
N VAL A 96 6.29 -15.85 -0.99
CA VAL A 96 7.73 -16.08 -1.03
C VAL A 96 8.22 -16.77 0.25
N LEU A 97 7.68 -16.40 1.41
CA LEU A 97 7.98 -17.10 2.66
C LEU A 97 7.58 -18.58 2.60
N LEU A 98 6.38 -18.90 2.09
CA LEU A 98 5.93 -20.29 1.94
C LEU A 98 6.83 -21.08 0.99
N LEU A 99 7.28 -20.47 -0.11
CA LEU A 99 8.23 -21.09 -1.04
C LEU A 99 9.56 -21.40 -0.35
N PHE A 100 10.07 -20.48 0.48
CA PHE A 100 11.30 -20.74 1.23
C PHE A 100 11.15 -21.86 2.27
N VAL A 101 10.04 -21.90 3.02
CA VAL A 101 9.76 -23.02 3.93
C VAL A 101 9.69 -24.35 3.15
N GLY A 102 9.11 -24.34 1.95
CA GLY A 102 9.11 -25.49 1.05
C GLY A 102 10.51 -25.90 0.62
N LEU A 103 11.34 -24.95 0.18
CA LEU A 103 12.71 -25.17 -0.28
C LEU A 103 13.62 -25.66 0.85
N GLN A 104 13.44 -25.15 2.06
CA GLN A 104 14.19 -25.59 3.25
C GLN A 104 13.93 -27.04 3.60
N ARG A 105 12.74 -27.59 3.33
CA ARG A 105 12.49 -29.03 3.51
C ARG A 105 13.38 -29.88 2.59
N TRP A 106 13.82 -29.31 1.47
CA TRP A 106 14.67 -29.99 0.49
C TRP A 106 16.16 -29.79 0.83
N ILE A 107 16.53 -28.63 1.36
CA ILE A 107 17.90 -28.34 1.79
C ILE A 107 18.08 -28.76 3.25
N ARG A 108 18.68 -29.93 3.47
CA ARG A 108 19.04 -30.36 4.83
C ARG A 108 20.20 -29.53 5.37
N PHE A 109 19.89 -28.60 6.28
CA PHE A 109 20.91 -27.91 7.06
C PHE A 109 21.23 -28.70 8.33
N GLU A 110 22.51 -28.83 8.64
CA GLU A 110 23.00 -29.58 9.82
C GLU A 110 22.80 -28.81 11.14
N GLN A 111 22.64 -27.48 11.07
CA GLN A 111 22.51 -26.60 12.23
C GLN A 111 21.31 -25.65 12.10
N ALA A 112 20.46 -25.62 13.13
CA ALA A 112 19.29 -24.73 13.20
C ALA A 112 19.69 -23.24 13.11
N THR A 113 20.84 -22.84 13.67
CA THR A 113 21.34 -21.46 13.59
C THR A 113 21.71 -21.05 12.17
N ARG A 114 22.30 -21.96 11.38
CA ARG A 114 22.66 -21.68 9.98
C ARG A 114 21.41 -21.55 9.11
N LEU A 115 20.42 -22.40 9.37
CA LEU A 115 19.10 -22.32 8.73
C LEU A 115 18.44 -20.96 9.00
N ALA A 116 18.33 -20.57 10.28
CA ALA A 116 17.69 -19.32 10.67
C ALA A 116 18.40 -18.08 10.11
N ARG A 117 19.74 -18.06 10.08
CA ARG A 117 20.50 -16.95 9.49
C ARG A 117 20.26 -16.82 7.98
N HIS A 118 20.26 -17.96 7.28
CA HIS A 118 20.03 -17.95 5.83
C HIS A 118 18.61 -17.51 5.49
N GLU A 119 17.62 -18.02 6.24
CA GLU A 119 16.22 -17.59 6.13
C GLU A 119 16.08 -16.08 6.36
N MET A 120 16.68 -15.56 7.43
CA MET A 120 16.63 -14.13 7.75
C MET A 120 17.20 -13.28 6.61
N GLN A 121 18.38 -13.62 6.09
CA GLN A 121 19.01 -12.85 5.00
C GLN A 121 18.17 -12.88 3.72
N LEU A 122 17.61 -14.04 3.39
CA LEU A 122 16.86 -14.23 2.16
C LEU A 122 15.49 -13.53 2.23
N LEU A 123 14.81 -13.62 3.37
CA LEU A 123 13.58 -12.89 3.65
C LEU A 123 13.82 -11.38 3.65
N PHE A 124 14.91 -10.92 4.26
CA PHE A 124 15.28 -9.50 4.26
C PHE A 124 15.46 -8.97 2.84
N TRP A 125 16.33 -9.60 2.03
CA TRP A 125 16.57 -9.13 0.65
C TRP A 125 15.31 -9.17 -0.21
N THR A 126 14.49 -10.22 -0.07
CA THR A 126 13.22 -10.32 -0.79
C THR A 126 12.26 -9.19 -0.38
N GLN A 127 12.06 -8.98 0.93
CA GLN A 127 11.17 -7.95 1.43
C GLN A 127 11.65 -6.55 1.06
N LEU A 128 12.97 -6.32 1.10
CA LEU A 128 13.59 -5.06 0.71
C LEU A 128 13.37 -4.77 -0.78
N VAL A 129 13.59 -5.78 -1.64
CA VAL A 129 13.36 -5.63 -3.07
C VAL A 129 11.87 -5.36 -3.34
N ASN A 130 10.96 -6.17 -2.80
CA ASN A 130 9.54 -6.06 -3.09
C ASN A 130 8.90 -4.79 -2.49
N THR A 131 9.27 -4.42 -1.26
CA THR A 131 8.62 -3.32 -0.52
C THR A 131 9.31 -1.98 -0.75
N GLY A 132 10.64 -1.97 -0.79
CA GLY A 132 11.44 -0.75 -0.93
C GLY A 132 11.79 -0.43 -2.37
N ILE A 133 12.49 -1.35 -3.04
CA ILE A 133 13.12 -1.09 -4.35
C ILE A 133 12.08 -1.09 -5.48
N CYS A 134 11.16 -2.05 -5.52
CA CYS A 134 10.14 -2.12 -6.55
C CYS A 134 9.22 -0.89 -6.52
N ASN A 135 8.85 -0.41 -5.32
CA ASN A 135 8.02 0.79 -5.17
C ASN A 135 8.72 2.04 -5.72
N LEU A 136 10.04 2.15 -5.48
CA LEU A 136 10.88 3.20 -6.06
C LEU A 136 10.89 3.12 -7.59
N LEU A 137 11.14 1.92 -8.14
CA LEU A 137 11.26 1.71 -9.59
C LEU A 137 9.94 1.92 -10.35
N VAL A 138 8.80 1.66 -9.73
CA VAL A 138 7.48 1.94 -10.33
C VAL A 138 7.17 3.43 -10.30
N SER A 139 7.70 4.16 -9.32
CA SER A 139 7.38 5.58 -9.12
C SER A 139 8.29 6.52 -9.91
N ILE A 140 9.50 6.10 -10.26
CA ILE A 140 10.45 6.89 -11.06
C ILE A 140 10.24 6.66 -12.56
N ASN A 141 10.31 7.74 -13.33
CA ASN A 141 10.42 7.69 -14.78
C ASN A 141 11.90 7.63 -15.19
N LEU A 142 12.30 6.53 -15.81
CA LEU A 142 13.65 6.37 -16.37
C LEU A 142 13.60 6.72 -17.85
N HIS A 143 13.74 8.01 -18.14
CA HIS A 143 13.83 8.51 -19.51
C HIS A 143 14.91 7.74 -20.29
N ASN A 144 14.53 7.15 -21.44
CA ASN A 144 15.39 6.31 -22.29
C ASN A 144 15.82 4.95 -21.71
N TRP A 145 15.09 4.33 -20.77
CA TRP A 145 15.36 2.93 -20.42
C TRP A 145 15.13 2.05 -21.65
N PRO A 146 16.18 1.44 -22.24
CA PRO A 146 16.00 0.61 -23.40
C PRO A 146 15.24 -0.62 -22.93
N GLY A 147 14.05 -0.85 -23.47
CA GLY A 147 13.23 -2.05 -23.25
C GLY A 147 13.88 -3.36 -23.73
N ARG A 148 15.21 -3.48 -23.66
CA ARG A 148 16.03 -4.62 -24.04
C ARG A 148 15.71 -5.90 -23.27
N PHE A 149 15.00 -5.80 -22.14
CA PHE A 149 14.54 -6.98 -21.38
C PHE A 149 13.13 -7.48 -21.76
N GLY A 150 12.42 -6.87 -22.72
CA GLY A 150 11.16 -7.43 -23.21
C GLY A 150 10.00 -7.46 -22.21
N LEU A 151 10.15 -6.88 -21.01
CA LEU A 151 9.05 -6.70 -20.06
C LEU A 151 8.20 -5.45 -20.39
N ALA A 152 7.68 -5.36 -21.62
CA ALA A 152 6.77 -4.27 -22.03
C ALA A 152 5.49 -4.20 -21.16
N TRP A 153 5.17 -5.29 -20.47
CA TRP A 153 4.05 -5.50 -19.55
C TRP A 153 4.27 -4.88 -18.16
N THR A 154 5.52 -4.61 -17.77
CA THR A 154 5.81 -4.07 -16.44
C THR A 154 5.90 -2.56 -16.50
N MET A 155 5.11 -1.87 -15.68
CA MET A 155 5.15 -0.41 -15.46
C MET A 155 6.46 0.08 -14.81
N LEU A 156 7.50 -0.76 -14.74
CA LEU A 156 8.80 -0.44 -14.16
C LEU A 156 9.49 0.64 -15.00
N GLY A 157 9.89 1.74 -14.36
CA GLY A 157 10.59 2.85 -15.01
C GLY A 157 9.72 3.76 -15.87
N ARG A 158 8.38 3.60 -15.86
CA ARG A 158 7.41 4.51 -16.49
C ARG A 158 6.56 5.21 -15.44
N GLY A 159 7.18 5.54 -14.31
CA GLY A 159 6.51 6.26 -13.24
C GLY A 159 6.08 7.67 -13.67
N PRO A 160 5.15 8.30 -12.95
CA PRO A 160 4.66 9.63 -13.27
C PRO A 160 5.64 10.77 -12.89
N TYR A 161 6.74 10.44 -12.22
CA TYR A 161 7.70 11.44 -11.72
C TYR A 161 9.04 11.30 -12.43
N ASP A 162 9.46 12.34 -13.16
CA ASP A 162 10.75 12.41 -13.84
C ASP A 162 11.93 12.61 -12.86
N ASP A 163 11.68 13.25 -11.71
CA ASP A 163 12.68 13.60 -10.70
C ASP A 163 12.22 13.28 -9.28
N VAL A 164 13.16 13.30 -8.33
CA VAL A 164 12.95 13.19 -6.88
C VAL A 164 12.30 14.47 -6.32
N SER A 165 11.10 14.77 -6.81
CA SER A 165 10.29 15.94 -6.44
C SER A 165 9.66 15.77 -5.06
N PRO A 166 9.24 16.86 -4.40
CA PRO A 166 8.50 16.77 -3.13
C PRO A 166 7.24 15.89 -3.24
N ALA A 167 6.54 15.95 -4.38
CA ALA A 167 5.37 15.11 -4.65
C ALA A 167 5.73 13.62 -4.71
N TRP A 168 6.88 13.27 -5.28
CA TRP A 168 7.38 11.90 -5.30
C TRP A 168 7.62 11.36 -3.89
N PHE A 169 8.26 12.14 -3.01
CA PHE A 169 8.48 11.74 -1.61
C PHE A 169 7.16 11.50 -0.86
N VAL A 170 6.15 12.33 -1.09
CA VAL A 170 4.84 12.14 -0.45
C VAL A 170 4.18 10.84 -0.92
N VAL A 171 4.20 10.54 -2.22
CA VAL A 171 3.55 9.33 -2.76
C VAL A 171 4.31 8.05 -2.40
N VAL A 172 5.63 8.05 -2.54
CA VAL A 172 6.45 6.87 -2.20
C VAL A 172 6.50 6.67 -0.69
N GLY A 173 6.63 7.75 0.08
CA GLY A 173 6.66 7.71 1.54
C GLY A 173 5.34 7.22 2.13
N THR A 174 4.19 7.68 1.62
CA THR A 174 2.87 7.22 2.11
C THR A 174 2.61 5.75 1.78
N SER A 175 2.95 5.29 0.58
CA SER A 175 2.81 3.88 0.21
C SER A 175 3.75 2.97 1.01
N LEU A 176 5.00 3.39 1.21
CA LEU A 176 5.98 2.67 2.03
C LEU A 176 5.55 2.62 3.51
N THR A 177 5.10 3.74 4.07
CA THR A 177 4.61 3.80 5.45
C THR A 177 3.39 2.90 5.63
N GLY A 178 2.46 2.91 4.68
CA GLY A 178 1.32 1.99 4.66
C GLY A 178 1.76 0.52 4.68
N CYS A 179 2.71 0.15 3.82
CA CYS A 179 3.30 -1.19 3.81
C CYS A 179 3.93 -1.56 5.16
N ILE A 180 4.75 -0.69 5.75
CA ILE A 180 5.41 -0.93 7.04
C ILE A 180 4.40 -1.12 8.17
N VAL A 181 3.39 -0.24 8.26
CA VAL A 181 2.33 -0.33 9.28
C VAL A 181 1.55 -1.63 9.12
N CYS A 182 1.19 -2.02 7.89
CA CYS A 182 0.49 -3.28 7.62
C CYS A 182 1.37 -4.50 7.94
N GLN A 183 2.66 -4.48 7.61
CA GLN A 183 3.60 -5.58 7.93
C GLN A 183 3.77 -5.73 9.45
N ALA A 184 4.02 -4.62 10.16
CA ALA A 184 4.14 -4.61 11.61
C ALA A 184 2.84 -5.07 12.29
N GLY A 185 1.70 -4.55 11.82
CA GLY A 185 0.37 -4.95 12.29
C GLY A 185 0.12 -6.45 12.08
N SER A 186 0.47 -6.99 10.92
CA SER A 186 0.32 -8.42 10.63
C SER A 186 1.20 -9.30 11.53
N ALA A 187 2.43 -8.89 11.81
CA ALA A 187 3.35 -9.60 12.70
C ALA A 187 2.87 -9.67 14.17
N LEU A 188 2.02 -8.73 14.57
CA LEU A 188 1.36 -8.68 15.88
C LEU A 188 0.00 -9.41 15.88
N ALA A 189 -0.78 -9.23 14.82
CA ALA A 189 -2.12 -9.78 14.71
C ALA A 189 -2.11 -11.31 14.53
N LEU A 190 -1.20 -11.86 13.72
CA LEU A 190 -1.18 -13.29 13.41
C LEU A 190 -0.94 -14.19 14.65
N PRO A 191 0.03 -13.92 15.54
CA PRO A 191 0.19 -14.71 16.76
C PRO A 191 -1.01 -14.63 17.71
N VAL A 192 -1.60 -13.44 17.84
CA VAL A 192 -2.78 -13.23 18.69
C VAL A 192 -3.97 -13.97 18.12
N ALA A 193 -4.21 -13.88 16.81
CA ALA A 193 -5.24 -14.62 16.11
C ALA A 193 -5.00 -16.14 16.21
N ALA A 194 -3.75 -16.59 16.08
CA ALA A 194 -3.39 -17.99 16.22
C ALA A 194 -3.68 -18.52 17.63
N ALA A 195 -3.33 -17.77 18.67
CA ALA A 195 -3.54 -18.17 20.05
C ALA A 195 -5.02 -18.09 20.49
N LYS A 196 -5.75 -17.04 20.08
CA LYS A 196 -7.10 -16.75 20.57
C LYS A 196 -8.22 -17.31 19.69
N VAL A 197 -7.99 -17.46 18.39
CA VAL A 197 -9.02 -17.90 17.44
C VAL A 197 -8.69 -19.27 16.88
N ILE A 198 -7.52 -19.43 16.26
CA ILE A 198 -7.17 -20.67 15.53
C ILE A 198 -6.96 -21.83 16.51
N GLY A 199 -6.23 -21.62 17.60
CA GLY A 199 -5.98 -22.63 18.64
C GLY A 199 -7.25 -23.28 19.18
N PRO A 200 -8.20 -22.52 19.78
CA PRO A 200 -9.43 -23.09 20.30
C PRO A 200 -10.33 -23.68 19.22
N LEU A 201 -10.35 -23.10 18.01
CA LEU A 201 -11.12 -23.64 16.89
C LEU A 201 -10.56 -25.01 16.44
N LYS A 202 -9.24 -25.11 16.28
CA LYS A 202 -8.53 -26.34 15.92
C LYS A 202 -8.73 -27.42 16.99
N LEU A 203 -8.64 -27.05 18.27
CA LEU A 203 -8.95 -27.94 19.39
C LEU A 203 -10.41 -28.43 19.31
N ARG A 204 -11.37 -27.53 19.09
CA ARG A 204 -12.80 -27.89 19.06
C ARG A 204 -13.14 -28.84 17.91
N PHE A 205 -12.55 -28.67 16.73
CA PHE A 205 -12.86 -29.51 15.56
C PHE A 205 -11.98 -30.75 15.44
N MET A 206 -10.69 -30.68 15.83
CA MET A 206 -9.75 -31.80 15.63
C MET A 206 -9.58 -32.68 16.87
N ALA A 207 -9.91 -32.23 18.08
CA ALA A 207 -9.69 -33.03 19.29
C ALA A 207 -10.44 -34.38 19.29
N HIS A 208 -11.58 -34.47 18.61
CA HIS A 208 -12.34 -35.73 18.52
C HIS A 208 -11.72 -36.76 17.56
N GLY A 209 -10.83 -36.36 16.66
CA GLY A 209 -10.24 -37.23 15.63
C GLY A 209 -8.84 -37.77 15.97
N VAL A 210 -8.21 -37.29 17.03
CA VAL A 210 -6.81 -37.60 17.34
C VAL A 210 -6.71 -38.84 18.22
N ARG A 211 -6.08 -39.91 17.73
CA ARG A 211 -5.90 -41.19 18.44
C ARG A 211 -4.54 -41.38 19.12
N SER A 212 -3.54 -40.54 18.83
CA SER A 212 -2.19 -40.67 19.42
C SER A 212 -1.86 -39.52 20.38
N GLN A 213 -1.14 -39.83 21.46
CA GLN A 213 -0.69 -38.84 22.45
C GLN A 213 0.26 -37.80 21.84
N THR A 214 1.07 -38.19 20.86
CA THR A 214 1.95 -37.28 20.11
C THR A 214 1.16 -36.23 19.34
N ALA A 215 0.13 -36.65 18.60
CA ALA A 215 -0.71 -35.71 17.86
C ALA A 215 -1.56 -34.83 18.79
N LEU A 216 -1.91 -35.32 19.98
CA LEU A 216 -2.58 -34.51 20.99
C LEU A 216 -1.62 -33.46 21.58
N ASN A 217 -0.38 -33.83 21.89
CA ASN A 217 0.65 -32.89 22.34
C ASN A 217 0.94 -31.82 21.28
N ASP A 218 1.05 -32.19 20.01
CA ASP A 218 1.24 -31.26 18.89
C ASP A 218 0.05 -30.29 18.74
N LEU A 219 -1.17 -30.72 19.09
CA LEU A 219 -2.36 -29.89 19.06
C LEU A 219 -2.36 -28.82 20.16
N TYR A 220 -1.73 -29.11 21.31
CA TYR A 220 -1.57 -28.19 22.43
C TYR A 220 -0.29 -27.35 22.38
N MET A 221 0.61 -27.61 21.43
CA MET A 221 1.77 -26.75 21.24
C MET A 221 1.35 -25.40 20.65
N PHE A 222 1.92 -24.34 21.21
CA PHE A 222 1.79 -22.99 20.65
C PHE A 222 2.50 -22.90 19.30
N PRO A 223 2.08 -22.00 18.40
CA PRO A 223 2.75 -21.80 17.14
C PRO A 223 4.23 -21.45 17.35
N GLU A 224 5.10 -22.02 16.52
CA GLU A 224 6.54 -21.77 16.60
C GLU A 224 6.84 -20.27 16.47
N TRP A 225 7.69 -19.77 17.37
CA TRP A 225 8.14 -18.39 17.33
C TRP A 225 9.28 -18.25 16.31
N ASN A 226 8.93 -17.94 15.06
CA ASN A 226 9.93 -17.72 14.01
C ASN A 226 10.67 -16.37 14.23
N MET A 227 11.87 -16.44 14.82
CA MET A 227 12.72 -15.27 15.02
C MET A 227 13.29 -14.70 13.72
N ALA A 228 13.61 -15.56 12.74
CA ALA A 228 14.21 -15.14 11.48
C ALA A 228 13.29 -14.20 10.70
N LEU A 229 11.99 -14.55 10.63
CA LEU A 229 10.97 -13.73 9.99
C LEU A 229 10.87 -12.34 10.62
N ARG A 230 10.78 -12.27 11.95
CA ARG A 230 10.61 -11.00 12.67
C ARG A 230 11.84 -10.13 12.55
N LEU A 231 13.03 -10.71 12.67
CA LEU A 231 14.29 -9.98 12.50
C LEU A 231 14.42 -9.45 11.07
N ALA A 232 14.06 -10.24 10.06
CA ALA A 232 14.05 -9.80 8.67
C ALA A 232 13.08 -8.62 8.46
N GLN A 233 11.87 -8.69 9.01
CA GLN A 233 10.88 -7.61 8.95
C GLN A 233 11.38 -6.34 9.64
N THR A 234 11.92 -6.44 10.86
CA THR A 234 12.46 -5.29 11.59
C THR A 234 13.64 -4.67 10.85
N MET A 235 14.55 -5.48 10.30
CA MET A 235 15.66 -4.99 9.48
C MET A 235 15.16 -4.29 8.21
N ASN A 236 14.12 -4.83 7.56
CA ASN A 236 13.51 -4.21 6.39
C ASN A 236 12.93 -2.83 6.74
N VAL A 237 12.20 -2.71 7.85
CA VAL A 237 11.66 -1.43 8.32
C VAL A 237 12.77 -0.42 8.60
N VAL A 238 13.82 -0.82 9.33
CA VAL A 238 14.96 0.06 9.63
C VAL A 238 15.67 0.50 8.36
N PHE A 239 15.91 -0.41 7.42
CA PHE A 239 16.59 -0.07 6.17
C PHE A 239 15.73 0.85 5.30
N CYS A 240 14.44 0.57 5.16
CA CYS A 240 13.51 1.44 4.46
C CYS A 240 13.43 2.84 5.10
N ALA A 241 13.42 2.94 6.43
CA ALA A 241 13.43 4.22 7.13
C ALA A 241 14.75 5.00 7.00
N LEU A 242 15.88 4.33 6.70
CA LEU A 242 17.16 4.98 6.45
C LEU A 242 17.35 5.38 4.97
N LEU A 243 16.68 4.67 4.05
CA LEU A 243 16.78 4.89 2.61
C LEU A 243 15.98 6.11 2.14
N TYR A 244 14.86 6.40 2.81
CA TYR A 244 13.88 7.43 2.44
C TYR A 244 13.85 8.56 3.48
#